data_AF-A0A975GV54-F1
#
_entry.id   AF-A0A975GV54-F1
#
_cell.length_a   1.000
_cell.length_b   1.000
_cell.length_c   1.000
_cell.angle_alpha   90.00
_cell.angle_beta   90.00
_cell.angle_gamma   90.00
#
_symmetry.space_group_name_H-M   'P 1'
#
loop_
_entity.id
_entity.type
_entity.pdbx_description
1 polymer ?
#
loop_
_entity_poly.entity_id
_entity_poly.type
_entity_poly.pdbx_seq_one_letter_code
_entity_poly.pdbx_strand_id
1 'polypeptide(L)'
;MRKTVSCAVALLSISAATPSFAEITRVQIETREPVTRNFGAVGAYEIVRGHVFGELDPSDPKNVIITDLALAPRNARGRVEYSATFAITKPVDMSKASGFLIYDVPNRGFTLPLTGDPRAMSIW
;
A
#
# COMPACT_ATOMS: atom_id res chain seq x y z
N MET A 1 -16.24 -28.44 41.21
CA MET A 1 -16.21 -27.15 40.47
C MET A 1 -14.90 -26.44 40.70
N ARG A 2 -14.01 -26.34 39.69
CA ARG A 2 -13.28 -25.11 39.31
C ARG A 2 -12.34 -25.38 38.13
N LYS A 3 -12.42 -24.48 37.16
CA LYS A 3 -11.95 -24.58 35.78
C LYS A 3 -10.43 -24.41 35.71
N THR A 4 -9.70 -25.42 35.26
CA THR A 4 -8.25 -25.30 34.93
C THR A 4 -7.98 -25.85 33.53
N VAL A 5 -8.72 -25.38 32.54
CA VAL A 5 -8.41 -25.59 31.11
C VAL A 5 -8.75 -24.31 30.39
N SER A 6 -7.84 -23.33 30.37
CA SER A 6 -8.05 -22.13 29.53
C SER A 6 -6.81 -21.34 29.11
N CYS A 7 -5.59 -21.65 29.61
CA CYS A 7 -4.38 -20.94 29.16
C CYS A 7 -3.72 -21.56 27.93
N ALA A 8 -3.81 -22.88 27.71
CA ALA A 8 -3.13 -23.53 26.59
C ALA A 8 -3.76 -23.20 25.22
N VAL A 9 -5.06 -22.90 25.17
CA VAL A 9 -5.77 -22.60 23.91
C VAL A 9 -5.44 -21.20 23.38
N ALA A 10 -5.14 -20.24 24.26
CA ALA A 10 -4.84 -18.86 23.88
C ALA A 10 -3.41 -18.68 23.31
N LEU A 11 -2.47 -19.55 23.68
CA LEU A 11 -1.09 -19.51 23.16
C LEU A 11 -0.94 -20.16 21.77
N LEU A 12 -1.84 -21.07 21.39
CA LEU A 12 -1.85 -21.68 20.05
C LEU A 12 -2.41 -20.75 18.95
N SER A 13 -3.09 -19.66 19.33
CA SER A 13 -3.81 -18.80 18.39
C SER A 13 -2.93 -17.75 17.69
N ILE A 14 -1.69 -17.55 18.15
CA ILE A 14 -0.82 -16.45 17.68
C ILE A 14 0.02 -16.84 16.45
N SER A 15 0.10 -18.13 16.09
CA SER A 15 1.10 -18.63 15.14
C SER A 15 0.63 -18.80 13.68
N ALA A 16 -0.56 -18.33 13.31
CA ALA A 16 -1.13 -18.57 11.97
C ALA A 16 -1.26 -17.31 11.10
N ALA A 17 -0.40 -16.30 11.29
CA ALA A 17 -0.29 -15.23 10.30
C ALA A 17 0.43 -15.79 9.07
N THR A 18 -0.32 -16.28 8.08
CA THR A 18 0.25 -16.58 6.76
C THR A 18 0.81 -15.29 6.17
N PRO A 19 2.07 -15.26 5.70
CA PRO A 19 2.61 -14.08 5.05
C PRO A 19 1.71 -13.72 3.87
N SER A 20 1.14 -12.51 3.89
CA SER A 20 0.43 -11.95 2.75
C SER A 20 1.46 -11.31 1.84
N PHE A 21 1.75 -11.96 0.71
CA PHE A 21 2.56 -11.33 -0.32
C PHE A 21 1.69 -10.32 -1.07
N ALA A 22 2.18 -9.09 -1.20
CA ALA A 22 1.48 -8.03 -1.94
C ALA A 22 1.52 -8.25 -3.47
N GLU A 23 2.11 -9.37 -3.92
CA GLU A 23 2.30 -9.71 -5.32
C GLU A 23 3.09 -8.65 -6.12
N ILE A 24 3.78 -7.74 -5.42
CA ILE A 24 4.72 -6.77 -5.97
C ILE A 24 6.10 -7.42 -6.05
N THR A 25 6.67 -7.43 -7.24
CA THR A 25 7.99 -8.01 -7.53
C THR A 25 9.08 -6.95 -7.58
N ARG A 26 8.74 -5.69 -7.86
CA ARG A 26 9.71 -4.59 -7.92
C ARG A 26 9.06 -3.23 -7.69
N VAL A 27 9.75 -2.37 -6.94
CA VAL A 27 9.44 -0.94 -6.82
C VAL A 27 10.59 -0.16 -7.46
N GLN A 28 10.25 0.70 -8.40
CA GLN A 28 11.19 1.58 -9.08
C GLN A 28 10.85 3.03 -8.73
N ILE A 29 11.74 3.69 -7.98
CA ILE A 29 11.64 5.12 -7.72
C ILE A 29 12.33 5.85 -8.88
N GLU A 30 11.62 6.80 -9.46
CA GLU A 30 12.09 7.59 -10.61
C GLU A 30 12.41 9.02 -10.19
N THR A 31 11.52 9.67 -9.45
CA THR A 31 11.73 11.05 -8.99
C THR A 31 11.48 11.20 -7.49
N ARG A 32 12.21 12.16 -6.91
CA ARG A 32 11.99 12.71 -5.57
C ARG A 32 12.08 14.21 -5.69
N GLU A 33 10.97 14.89 -5.45
CA GLU A 33 10.86 16.33 -5.64
C GLU A 33 10.43 16.99 -4.33
N PRO A 34 11.03 18.12 -3.93
CA PRO A 34 10.56 18.86 -2.77
C PRO A 34 9.14 19.39 -3.04
N VAL A 35 8.28 19.32 -2.04
CA VAL A 35 7.02 20.07 -2.05
C VAL A 35 7.37 21.52 -1.70
N THR A 36 7.04 22.48 -2.55
CA THR A 36 7.35 23.92 -2.37
C THR A 36 6.58 24.60 -1.21
N ARG A 37 6.00 23.81 -0.31
CA ARG A 37 5.20 24.26 0.84
C ARG A 37 5.71 23.57 2.11
N ASN A 38 5.74 24.31 3.21
CA ASN A 38 6.00 23.78 4.55
C ASN A 38 4.71 23.37 5.26
N PHE A 39 4.76 22.28 6.00
CA PHE A 39 3.61 21.70 6.73
C PHE A 39 3.76 21.91 8.24
N GLY A 40 3.77 23.19 8.66
CA GLY A 40 3.85 23.57 10.08
C GLY A 40 5.04 22.93 10.80
N ALA A 41 4.79 22.35 11.99
CA ALA A 41 5.81 21.72 12.83
C ALA A 41 6.44 20.45 12.23
N VAL A 42 5.78 19.81 11.26
CA VAL A 42 6.29 18.61 10.57
C VAL A 42 7.45 18.99 9.63
N GLY A 43 7.38 20.18 9.03
CA GLY A 43 8.43 20.75 8.17
C GLY A 43 8.25 20.41 6.69
N ALA A 44 9.37 20.13 6.01
CA ALA A 44 9.42 19.89 4.58
C ALA A 44 8.86 18.52 4.20
N TYR A 45 8.21 18.46 3.04
CA TYR A 45 7.71 17.24 2.42
C TYR A 45 8.39 17.03 1.06
N GLU A 46 8.39 15.78 0.61
CA GLU A 46 8.80 15.40 -0.73
C GLU A 46 7.71 14.55 -1.39
N ILE A 47 7.67 14.58 -2.73
CA ILE A 47 6.86 13.67 -3.55
C ILE A 47 7.81 12.66 -4.19
N VAL A 48 7.58 11.39 -3.91
CA VAL A 48 8.28 10.25 -4.49
C VAL A 48 7.39 9.64 -5.56
N ARG A 49 7.88 9.53 -6.80
CA ARG A 49 7.13 8.95 -7.92
C ARG A 49 7.87 7.80 -8.56
N GLY A 50 7.13 6.91 -9.19
CA GLY A 50 7.68 5.89 -10.07
C GLY A 50 6.70 4.78 -10.38
N HIS A 51 7.23 3.58 -10.59
CA HIS A 51 6.47 2.41 -10.99
C HIS A 51 6.59 1.28 -9.97
N VAL A 52 5.48 0.58 -9.75
CA VAL A 52 5.45 -0.74 -9.12
C VAL A 52 5.18 -1.79 -10.18
N PHE A 53 5.81 -2.95 -10.05
CA PHE A 53 5.63 -4.10 -10.91
C PHE A 53 5.21 -5.28 -10.06
N GLY A 54 4.30 -6.10 -10.57
CA GLY A 54 3.78 -7.24 -9.84
C GLY A 54 3.32 -8.38 -10.74
N GLU A 55 2.90 -9.47 -10.10
CA GLU A 55 2.52 -10.71 -10.75
C GLU A 55 1.28 -11.32 -10.10
N LEU A 56 0.20 -11.49 -10.85
CA LEU A 56 -1.04 -12.09 -10.35
C LEU A 56 -1.11 -13.58 -10.70
N ASP A 57 -1.59 -14.39 -9.77
CA ASP A 57 -2.07 -15.74 -10.07
C ASP A 57 -3.50 -15.62 -10.60
N PRO A 58 -3.77 -15.95 -11.87
CA PRO A 58 -5.12 -15.90 -12.44
C PRO A 58 -6.07 -16.94 -11.84
N SER A 59 -5.58 -17.93 -11.10
CA SER A 59 -6.37 -18.96 -10.42
C SER A 59 -6.64 -18.66 -8.95
N ASP A 60 -6.02 -17.62 -8.38
CA ASP A 60 -6.31 -17.20 -7.00
C ASP A 60 -7.79 -16.72 -6.92
N PRO A 61 -8.61 -17.26 -5.99
CA PRO A 61 -9.99 -16.83 -5.79
C PRO A 61 -10.20 -15.32 -5.58
N LYS A 62 -9.18 -14.58 -5.16
CA LYS A 62 -9.21 -13.12 -5.05
C LYS A 62 -9.03 -12.41 -6.40
N ASN A 63 -8.37 -13.05 -7.34
CA ASN A 63 -8.03 -12.51 -8.65
C ASN A 63 -9.00 -12.94 -9.75
N VAL A 64 -9.75 -14.04 -9.59
CA VAL A 64 -10.71 -14.53 -10.60
C VAL A 64 -11.83 -13.54 -10.93
N ILE A 65 -12.09 -12.56 -10.05
CA ILE A 65 -13.06 -11.48 -10.29
C ILE A 65 -12.56 -10.45 -11.31
N ILE A 66 -11.25 -10.42 -11.59
CA ILE A 66 -10.66 -9.49 -12.54
C ILE A 66 -10.98 -10.00 -13.95
N THR A 67 -11.79 -9.22 -14.68
CA THR A 67 -12.18 -9.50 -16.06
C THR A 67 -10.96 -9.78 -16.93
N ASP A 68 -11.05 -10.84 -17.73
CA ASP A 68 -10.04 -11.30 -18.71
C ASP A 68 -8.66 -11.65 -18.14
N LEU A 69 -8.45 -11.64 -16.83
CA LEU A 69 -7.16 -12.00 -16.23
C LEU A 69 -6.74 -13.43 -16.61
N ALA A 70 -7.69 -14.36 -16.69
CA ALA A 70 -7.42 -15.74 -17.09
C ALA A 70 -6.91 -15.87 -18.53
N LEU A 71 -7.24 -14.90 -19.40
CA LEU A 71 -6.89 -14.84 -20.82
C LEU A 71 -5.58 -14.10 -21.08
N ALA A 72 -5.04 -13.38 -20.08
CA ALA A 72 -3.84 -12.59 -20.23
C ALA A 72 -2.58 -13.47 -20.45
N PRO A 73 -1.57 -12.97 -21.19
CA PRO A 73 -0.27 -13.64 -21.32
C PRO A 73 0.36 -13.92 -19.95
N ARG A 74 1.02 -15.08 -19.85
CA ARG A 74 1.66 -15.53 -18.61
C ARG A 74 3.16 -15.65 -18.79
N ASN A 75 3.92 -15.27 -17.76
CA ASN A 75 5.36 -15.47 -17.74
C ASN A 75 5.73 -16.95 -17.51
N ALA A 76 7.03 -17.26 -17.47
CA ALA A 76 7.52 -18.63 -17.29
C ALA A 76 7.10 -19.28 -15.95
N ARG A 77 6.66 -18.47 -14.96
CA ARG A 77 6.10 -18.95 -13.69
C ARG A 77 4.58 -19.20 -13.75
N GLY A 78 3.95 -18.99 -14.91
CA GLY A 78 2.50 -19.11 -15.08
C GLY A 78 1.71 -17.93 -14.50
N ARG A 79 2.37 -16.80 -14.21
CA ARG A 79 1.78 -15.60 -13.58
C ARG A 79 1.52 -14.52 -14.62
N VAL A 80 0.52 -13.68 -14.38
CA VAL A 80 0.22 -12.50 -15.23
C VAL A 80 1.00 -11.30 -14.68
N GLU A 81 1.88 -10.72 -15.50
CA GLU A 81 2.67 -9.55 -15.11
C GLU A 81 1.88 -8.25 -15.28
N TYR A 82 2.02 -7.32 -14.35
CA TYR A 82 1.42 -5.99 -14.42
C TYR A 82 2.36 -4.91 -13.90
N SER A 83 2.05 -3.66 -14.23
CA SER A 83 2.70 -2.47 -13.67
C SER A 83 1.69 -1.38 -13.36
N ALA A 84 1.98 -0.57 -12.34
CA ALA A 84 1.21 0.61 -12.01
C ALA A 84 2.15 1.77 -11.64
N THR A 85 1.71 3.01 -11.87
CA THR A 85 2.41 4.20 -11.36
C THR A 85 2.01 4.47 -9.92
N PHE A 86 2.90 5.13 -9.17
CA PHE A 86 2.60 5.64 -7.84
C PHE A 86 3.16 7.04 -7.63
N ALA A 87 2.52 7.78 -6.73
CA ALA A 87 3.04 9.02 -6.16
C ALA A 87 2.76 9.02 -4.65
N ILE A 88 3.81 9.18 -3.85
CA ILE A 88 3.72 9.24 -2.39
C ILE A 88 4.22 10.60 -1.95
N THR A 89 3.35 11.36 -1.28
CA THR A 89 3.75 12.62 -0.64
C THR A 89 3.97 12.36 0.84
N LYS A 90 5.19 12.59 1.32
CA LYS A 90 5.59 12.26 2.70
C LYS A 90 6.47 13.36 3.32
N PRO A 91 6.58 13.43 4.66
CA PRO A 91 7.61 14.22 5.30
C PRO A 91 9.01 13.79 4.84
N VAL A 92 9.93 14.75 4.72
CA VAL A 92 11.36 14.43 4.55
C VAL A 92 11.87 13.70 5.79
N ASP A 93 11.53 14.21 6.98
CA ASP A 93 11.79 13.55 8.27
C ASP A 93 10.66 12.59 8.65
N MET A 94 10.88 11.31 8.39
CA MET A 94 9.88 10.25 8.68
C MET A 94 9.60 10.04 10.16
N SER A 95 10.45 10.52 11.08
CA SER A 95 10.15 10.47 12.52
C SER A 95 8.96 11.34 12.91
N LYS A 96 8.61 12.32 12.06
CA LYS A 96 7.48 13.23 12.23
C LYS A 96 6.22 12.79 11.47
N ALA A 97 6.25 11.66 10.79
CA ALA A 97 5.09 11.10 10.11
C ALA A 97 3.97 10.78 11.12
N SER A 98 2.71 10.93 10.71
CA SER A 98 1.56 10.62 11.56
C SER A 98 1.30 9.12 11.71
N GLY A 99 1.92 8.28 10.88
CA GLY A 99 1.57 6.86 10.73
C GLY A 99 0.25 6.62 10.00
N PHE A 100 -0.45 7.69 9.57
CA PHE A 100 -1.70 7.61 8.83
C PHE A 100 -1.45 7.79 7.33
N LEU A 101 -1.99 6.89 6.52
CA LEU A 101 -1.96 6.98 5.06
C LEU A 101 -3.31 7.45 4.53
N ILE A 102 -3.30 8.60 3.86
CA ILE A 102 -4.40 8.98 2.97
C ILE A 102 -4.11 8.33 1.62
N TYR A 103 -5.02 7.46 1.20
CA TYR A 103 -4.91 6.74 -0.06
C TYR A 103 -6.01 7.22 -1.01
N ASP A 104 -5.60 7.57 -2.23
CA ASP A 104 -6.49 7.98 -3.31
C ASP A 104 -6.23 7.06 -4.52
N VAL A 105 -7.30 6.64 -5.18
CA VAL A 105 -7.25 5.87 -6.42
C VAL A 105 -7.77 6.79 -7.52
N PRO A 106 -6.88 7.55 -8.18
CA PRO A 106 -7.30 8.61 -9.09
C PRO A 106 -7.99 7.99 -10.31
N ASN A 107 -9.31 8.15 -10.41
CA ASN A 107 -10.03 7.85 -11.64
C ASN A 107 -9.83 9.02 -12.61
N ARG A 108 -9.28 8.75 -13.81
CA ARG A 108 -8.99 9.77 -14.85
C ARG A 108 -7.93 10.83 -14.48
N GLY A 109 -6.98 10.49 -13.62
CA GLY A 109 -5.76 11.28 -13.41
C GLY A 109 -5.88 12.49 -12.48
N PHE A 110 -7.02 12.67 -11.80
CA PHE A 110 -7.12 13.67 -10.74
C PHE A 110 -6.47 13.15 -9.46
N THR A 111 -5.36 13.74 -9.03
CA THR A 111 -4.72 13.42 -7.75
C THR A 111 -5.15 14.46 -6.71
N LEU A 112 -5.65 14.01 -5.55
CA LEU A 112 -5.95 14.93 -4.44
C LEU A 112 -4.69 15.72 -4.02
N PRO A 113 -4.67 17.06 -4.19
CA PRO A 113 -3.57 17.86 -3.70
C PRO A 113 -3.60 17.88 -2.17
N LEU A 114 -2.43 17.73 -1.52
CA LEU A 114 -2.33 18.00 -0.09
C LEU A 114 -2.52 19.50 0.15
N THR A 115 -3.76 19.91 0.45
CA THR A 115 -4.13 21.32 0.64
C THR A 115 -3.80 21.85 2.04
N GLY A 116 -3.38 21.00 3.00
CA GLY A 116 -3.03 21.36 4.37
C GLY A 116 -2.27 20.28 5.15
N ASP A 117 -2.05 20.48 6.46
CA ASP A 117 -1.56 19.43 7.36
C ASP A 117 -2.57 18.27 7.37
N PRO A 118 -2.17 17.03 7.01
CA PRO A 118 -3.05 15.87 7.04
C PRO A 118 -3.71 15.62 8.41
N ARG A 119 -3.10 16.10 9.51
CA ARG A 119 -3.69 16.03 10.87
C ARG A 119 -4.83 17.02 11.10
N ALA A 120 -4.90 18.08 10.30
CA ALA A 120 -5.91 19.13 10.39
C ALA A 120 -7.05 18.93 9.38
N MET A 121 -6.95 17.93 8.49
CA MET A 121 -8.05 17.54 7.60
C MET A 121 -9.16 16.86 8.42
N SER A 122 -10.23 17.60 8.72
CA SER A 122 -11.49 17.00 9.13
C SER A 122 -12.13 16.36 7.89
N ILE A 123 -12.42 15.06 7.98
CA ILE A 123 -13.17 14.33 6.96
C ILE A 123 -14.67 14.27 7.29
N TRP A 124 -15.15 15.23 8.08
CA TRP A 124 -16.55 15.49 8.41
C TRP A 124 -16.79 16.99 8.48
#